data_AF-W1WI73-F1
#
_entry.id   AF-W1WI73-F1
#
_cell.length_a   1.000
_cell.length_b   1.000
_cell.length_c   1.000
_cell.angle_alpha   90.00
_cell.angle_beta   90.00
_cell.angle_gamma   90.00
#
_symmetry.space_group_name_H-M   'P 1'
#
loop_
_entity.id
_entity.type
_entity.pdbx_description
1 polymer ?
#
loop_
_entity_poly.entity_id
_entity_poly.type
_entity_poly.pdbx_seq_one_letter_code
_entity_poly.pdbx_strand_id
1 'polypeptide(L)'
;EHVGAGGPEVDIAVDPIEGTNLIAKGQNGAIAVMAIAEKGGLLHAPDMYMEKLCVGPRGAGAIDITKSLTENIKNVAAKMNRNVDEITLVMLDRERHHGLMKEARDLGARIMLISDGDVNPAMECCIEGSGVHMVVGTGGAPEGVLAAAALKCVGGDMQARLKPETEEEIRRCHEMGITDVNQV
;
A
#
# COMPACT_ATOMS: atom_id res chain seq x y z
N GLU A 1 -11.68 3.12 20.30
CA GLU A 1 -11.29 3.31 21.71
C GLU A 1 -10.97 4.78 21.93
N HIS A 2 -11.22 5.35 23.11
CA HIS A 2 -10.74 6.69 23.46
C HIS A 2 -9.40 6.56 24.17
N VAL A 3 -8.37 7.25 23.66
CA VAL A 3 -6.99 7.19 24.18
C VAL A 3 -6.42 8.60 24.38
N GLY A 4 -5.29 8.70 25.09
CA GLY A 4 -4.59 9.97 25.35
C GLY A 4 -5.02 10.68 26.64
N ALA A 5 -4.28 11.73 27.03
CA ALA A 5 -4.51 12.51 28.26
C ALA A 5 -5.46 13.72 28.06
N GLY A 6 -6.03 13.88 26.86
CA GLY A 6 -6.83 15.04 26.45
C GLY A 6 -6.08 16.01 25.52
N GLY A 7 -6.82 16.74 24.70
CA GLY A 7 -6.28 17.63 23.66
C GLY A 7 -7.25 17.81 22.49
N PRO A 8 -6.76 18.30 21.33
CA PRO A 8 -7.53 18.30 20.09
C PRO A 8 -8.00 16.89 19.72
N GLU A 9 -9.22 16.76 19.19
CA GLU A 9 -9.70 15.49 18.65
C GLU A 9 -8.93 15.12 17.38
N VAL A 10 -8.42 13.89 17.35
CA VAL A 10 -7.63 13.32 16.26
C VAL A 10 -8.07 11.89 15.98
N ASP A 11 -7.89 11.46 14.73
CA ASP A 11 -8.00 10.05 14.37
C ASP A 11 -6.63 9.39 14.52
N ILE A 12 -6.64 8.15 15.00
CA ILE A 12 -5.43 7.36 15.25
C ILE A 12 -5.60 6.02 14.56
N ALA A 13 -4.64 5.65 13.71
CA ALA A 13 -4.46 4.29 13.22
C ALA A 13 -3.15 3.74 13.80
N VAL A 14 -3.18 2.50 14.26
CA VAL A 14 -2.01 1.83 14.84
C VAL A 14 -1.92 0.42 14.31
N ASP A 15 -0.68 0.02 14.02
CA ASP A 15 -0.29 -1.39 13.94
C ASP A 15 0.89 -1.59 14.89
N PRO A 16 0.64 -2.12 16.12
CA PRO A 16 1.70 -2.30 17.10
C PRO A 16 2.85 -3.18 16.60
N ILE A 17 2.56 -4.17 15.74
CA ILE A 17 3.56 -5.05 15.15
C ILE A 17 3.11 -5.43 13.74
N GLU A 18 3.57 -4.67 12.77
CA GLU A 18 3.46 -5.07 11.38
C GLU A 18 4.47 -6.17 11.07
N GLY A 19 4.00 -7.26 10.47
CA GLY A 19 4.83 -8.43 10.22
C GLY A 19 5.06 -9.26 11.49
N THR A 20 3.99 -9.60 12.21
CA THR A 20 4.04 -10.51 13.38
C THR A 20 4.82 -11.80 13.10
N ASN A 21 4.64 -12.39 11.91
CA ASN A 21 5.40 -13.56 11.44
C ASN A 21 6.90 -13.28 11.32
N LEU A 22 7.29 -12.09 10.88
CA LEU A 22 8.70 -11.70 10.71
C LEU A 22 9.38 -11.62 12.07
N ILE A 23 8.75 -10.95 13.05
CA ILE A 23 9.25 -10.91 14.43
C ILE A 23 9.37 -12.32 15.01
N ALA A 24 8.33 -13.14 14.88
CA ALA A 24 8.31 -14.49 15.44
C ALA A 24 9.43 -15.39 14.87
N LYS A 25 9.89 -15.12 13.64
CA LYS A 25 10.94 -15.88 12.95
C LYS A 25 12.31 -15.20 12.97
N GLY A 26 12.44 -14.03 13.60
CA GLY A 26 13.68 -13.24 13.58
C GLY A 26 14.07 -12.75 12.19
N GLN A 27 13.09 -12.49 11.32
CA GLN A 27 13.28 -11.98 9.97
C GLN A 27 13.20 -10.44 9.95
N ASN A 28 13.86 -9.84 8.96
CA ASN A 28 13.84 -8.39 8.76
C ASN A 28 12.47 -7.90 8.26
N GLY A 29 12.18 -6.62 8.47
CA GLY A 29 11.04 -5.92 7.86
C GLY A 29 9.88 -5.64 8.81
N ALA A 30 9.87 -6.21 10.01
CA ALA A 30 8.87 -5.87 11.02
C ALA A 30 9.10 -4.48 11.61
N ILE A 31 8.01 -3.74 11.77
CA ILE A 31 7.98 -2.38 12.32
C ILE A 31 6.77 -2.19 13.24
N ALA A 32 6.85 -1.20 14.12
CA ALA A 32 5.68 -0.69 14.84
C ALA A 32 5.26 0.63 14.20
N VAL A 33 3.97 0.78 13.88
CA VAL A 33 3.48 1.92 13.08
C VAL A 33 2.30 2.59 13.76
N MET A 34 2.28 3.92 13.67
CA MET A 34 1.15 4.74 14.09
C MET A 34 1.01 5.93 13.14
N ALA A 35 -0.22 6.26 12.79
CA ALA A 35 -0.59 7.48 12.07
C ALA A 35 -1.60 8.28 12.91
N ILE A 36 -1.44 9.60 12.90
CA ILE A 36 -2.32 10.55 13.58
C ILE A 36 -2.76 11.59 12.55
N ALA A 37 -4.06 11.82 12.42
CA ALA A 37 -4.61 12.83 11.54
C ALA A 37 -5.67 13.67 12.27
N GLU A 38 -6.06 14.80 11.68
CA GLU A 38 -7.27 15.50 12.09
C GLU A 38 -8.49 14.56 12.04
N LYS A 39 -9.51 14.84 12.85
CA LYS A 39 -10.74 14.04 12.88
C LYS A 39 -11.37 13.91 11.49
N GLY A 40 -11.68 12.68 11.08
CA GLY A 40 -12.15 12.32 9.74
C GLY A 40 -11.04 12.28 8.68
N GLY A 41 -9.78 12.42 9.07
CA GLY A 41 -8.63 12.49 8.18
C GLY A 41 -8.08 11.13 7.75
N LEU A 42 -8.50 10.05 8.42
CA LEU A 42 -8.16 8.68 8.05
C LEU A 42 -9.39 7.98 7.47
N LEU A 43 -9.19 7.19 6.41
CA LEU A 43 -10.23 6.29 5.93
C LEU A 43 -10.51 5.28 7.05
N HIS A 44 -11.77 5.21 7.48
CA HIS A 44 -12.23 4.15 8.37
C HIS A 44 -12.36 2.86 7.54
N ALA A 45 -11.22 2.23 7.28
CA ALA A 45 -11.17 1.01 6.49
C ALA A 45 -11.63 -0.19 7.32
N PRO A 46 -12.59 -1.00 6.84
CA PRO A 46 -12.88 -2.29 7.44
C PRO A 46 -11.68 -3.24 7.34
N ASP A 47 -11.62 -4.20 8.26
CA ASP A 47 -10.61 -5.27 8.22
C ASP A 47 -10.93 -6.25 7.08
N MET A 48 -10.35 -5.97 5.91
CA MET A 48 -10.52 -6.72 4.67
C MET A 48 -9.33 -6.44 3.74
N TYR A 49 -9.34 -7.04 2.55
CA TYR A 49 -8.31 -6.77 1.55
C TYR A 49 -8.51 -5.43 0.82
N MET A 50 -7.39 -4.87 0.39
CA MET A 50 -7.28 -3.67 -0.43
C MET A 50 -6.21 -3.90 -1.50
N GLU A 51 -6.56 -3.63 -2.75
CA GLU A 51 -5.59 -3.49 -3.84
C GLU A 51 -4.87 -2.15 -3.69
N LYS A 52 -3.54 -2.16 -3.82
CA LYS A 52 -2.66 -1.03 -3.53
C LYS A 52 -1.68 -0.84 -4.68
N LEU A 53 -1.48 0.41 -5.06
CA LEU A 53 -0.45 0.84 -5.98
C LEU A 53 0.21 2.09 -5.41
N CYS A 54 1.46 1.94 -4.94
CA CYS A 54 2.18 3.00 -4.25
C CYS A 54 3.47 3.36 -4.98
N VAL A 55 3.81 4.65 -4.99
CA VAL A 55 5.09 5.18 -5.47
C VAL A 55 5.56 6.31 -4.57
N GLY A 56 6.87 6.54 -4.54
CA GLY A 56 7.45 7.68 -3.83
C GLY A 56 7.33 8.99 -4.62
N PRO A 57 7.88 10.10 -4.09
CA PRO A 57 7.71 11.44 -4.68
C PRO A 57 8.16 11.55 -6.14
N ARG A 58 9.16 10.75 -6.54
CA ARG A 58 9.66 10.72 -7.91
C ARG A 58 8.70 10.06 -8.91
N GLY A 59 7.82 9.17 -8.44
CA GLY A 59 6.79 8.52 -9.25
C GLY A 59 5.41 9.17 -9.12
N ALA A 60 5.25 10.15 -8.21
CA ALA A 60 3.96 10.75 -7.91
C ALA A 60 3.27 11.34 -9.16
N GLY A 61 1.97 11.04 -9.29
CA GLY A 61 1.12 11.41 -10.42
C GLY A 61 1.34 10.57 -11.68
N ALA A 62 2.12 9.48 -11.63
CA ALA A 62 2.35 8.59 -12.77
C ALA A 62 1.53 7.29 -12.72
N ILE A 63 0.81 7.05 -11.64
CA ILE A 63 0.06 5.81 -11.41
C ILE A 63 -1.43 5.96 -11.69
N ASP A 64 -2.04 4.85 -12.11
CA ASP A 64 -3.47 4.68 -12.36
C ASP A 64 -3.83 3.21 -12.14
N ILE A 65 -4.40 2.88 -10.98
CA ILE A 65 -4.74 1.50 -10.57
C ILE A 65 -5.83 0.89 -11.45
N THR A 66 -6.50 1.68 -12.29
CA THR A 66 -7.51 1.18 -13.25
C THR A 66 -6.87 0.63 -14.53
N LYS A 67 -5.58 0.92 -14.76
CA LYS A 67 -4.81 0.46 -15.92
C LYS A 67 -4.04 -0.82 -15.62
N SER A 68 -3.52 -1.44 -16.68
CA SER A 68 -2.65 -2.61 -16.55
C SER A 68 -1.39 -2.30 -15.72
N LEU A 69 -0.82 -3.32 -15.08
CA LEU A 69 0.46 -3.15 -14.38
C LEU A 69 1.56 -2.75 -15.38
N THR A 70 1.48 -3.24 -16.61
CA THR A 70 2.36 -2.89 -17.72
C THR A 70 2.39 -1.38 -17.99
N GLU A 71 1.22 -0.75 -18.07
CA GLU A 71 1.12 0.69 -18.28
C GLU A 71 1.67 1.48 -17.09
N ASN A 72 1.35 1.06 -15.87
CA ASN A 72 1.85 1.71 -14.66
C ASN A 72 3.37 1.65 -14.57
N ILE A 73 3.98 0.50 -14.83
CA ILE A 73 5.45 0.34 -14.86
C ILE A 73 6.07 1.29 -15.89
N LYS A 74 5.50 1.36 -17.10
CA LYS A 74 6.00 2.25 -18.17
C LYS A 74 5.88 3.72 -17.79
N ASN A 75 4.75 4.12 -17.19
CA ASN A 75 4.52 5.50 -16.77
C ASN A 75 5.50 5.91 -15.66
N VAL A 76 5.69 5.06 -14.65
CA VAL A 76 6.64 5.28 -13.57
C VAL A 76 8.07 5.32 -14.10
N ALA A 77 8.45 4.40 -14.98
CA ALA A 77 9.77 4.40 -15.63
C ALA A 77 10.04 5.71 -16.39
N ALA A 78 9.09 6.14 -17.22
CA ALA A 78 9.17 7.39 -17.97
C ALA A 78 9.26 8.60 -17.04
N LYS A 79 8.42 8.67 -15.99
CA LYS A 79 8.42 9.74 -14.99
C LYS A 79 9.75 9.84 -14.25
N MET A 80 10.37 8.70 -13.94
CA MET A 80 11.64 8.63 -13.23
C MET A 80 12.87 8.74 -14.14
N ASN A 81 12.68 8.85 -15.46
CA ASN A 81 13.72 8.82 -16.50
C ASN A 81 14.62 7.58 -16.37
N ARG A 82 13.98 6.41 -16.30
CA ARG A 82 14.60 5.09 -16.17
C ARG A 82 14.08 4.15 -17.24
N ASN A 83 14.84 3.10 -17.53
CA ASN A 83 14.35 1.99 -18.33
C ASN A 83 13.47 1.06 -17.47
N VAL A 84 12.60 0.31 -18.13
CA VAL A 84 11.68 -0.63 -17.49
C VAL A 84 12.41 -1.69 -16.65
N ASP A 85 13.55 -2.18 -17.13
CA ASP A 85 14.39 -3.17 -16.47
C ASP A 85 15.14 -2.62 -15.24
N GLU A 86 15.11 -1.31 -15.03
CA GLU A 86 15.62 -0.65 -13.84
C GLU A 86 14.54 -0.42 -12.77
N ILE A 87 13.27 -0.69 -13.08
CA ILE A 87 12.16 -0.54 -12.13
C ILE A 87 12.02 -1.82 -11.30
N THR A 88 12.09 -1.64 -9.99
CA THR A 88 11.84 -2.70 -8.99
C THR A 88 10.51 -2.48 -8.31
N LEU A 89 9.64 -3.47 -8.42
CA LEU A 89 8.37 -3.54 -7.70
C LEU A 89 8.52 -4.44 -6.47
N VAL A 90 7.90 -4.05 -5.36
CA VAL A 90 7.71 -4.91 -4.19
C VAL A 90 6.26 -5.40 -4.15
N MET A 91 6.08 -6.68 -3.86
CA MET A 91 4.77 -7.28 -3.65
C MET A 91 4.83 -8.46 -2.69
N LEU A 92 3.73 -8.74 -2.01
CA LEU A 92 3.61 -9.92 -1.15
C LEU A 92 3.70 -11.21 -1.97
N ASP A 93 4.46 -12.18 -1.49
CA ASP A 93 4.55 -13.52 -2.09
C ASP A 93 3.29 -14.32 -1.77
N ARG A 94 2.31 -14.25 -2.67
CA ARG A 94 0.99 -14.86 -2.53
C ARG A 94 0.51 -15.32 -3.89
N GLU A 95 -0.24 -16.43 -3.92
CA GLU A 95 -0.80 -16.98 -5.17
C GLU A 95 -1.65 -15.96 -5.93
N ARG A 96 -2.43 -15.15 -5.21
CA ARG A 96 -3.23 -14.06 -5.78
C ARG A 96 -2.43 -13.02 -6.56
N HIS A 97 -1.11 -12.94 -6.38
CA HIS A 97 -0.23 -12.02 -7.10
C HIS A 97 0.52 -12.67 -8.27
N HIS A 98 0.39 -13.98 -8.52
CA HIS A 98 1.11 -14.65 -9.62
C HIS A 98 0.85 -14.02 -10.99
N GLY A 99 -0.36 -13.51 -11.24
CA GLY A 99 -0.69 -12.78 -12.47
C GLY A 99 0.14 -11.50 -12.62
N LEU A 100 0.20 -10.67 -11.57
CA LEU A 100 1.01 -9.44 -11.52
C LEU A 100 2.50 -9.76 -11.65
N MET A 101 2.96 -10.82 -11.00
CA MET A 101 4.36 -11.26 -11.09
C MET A 101 4.73 -11.66 -12.52
N LYS A 102 3.84 -12.39 -13.21
CA LYS A 102 4.06 -12.78 -14.59
C LYS A 102 4.11 -11.55 -15.50
N GLU A 103 3.14 -10.65 -15.36
CA GLU A 103 3.06 -9.43 -16.17
C GLU A 103 4.31 -8.54 -16.03
N ALA A 104 4.76 -8.29 -14.79
CA ALA A 104 5.98 -7.51 -14.55
C ALA A 104 7.25 -8.18 -15.10
N ARG A 105 7.37 -9.52 -14.97
CA ARG A 105 8.51 -10.28 -15.53
C ARG A 105 8.51 -10.29 -17.05
N ASP A 106 7.36 -10.49 -17.69
CA ASP A 106 7.23 -10.49 -19.15
C ASP A 106 7.61 -9.12 -19.75
N LEU A 107 7.30 -8.04 -19.03
CA LEU A 107 7.70 -6.68 -19.40
C LEU A 107 9.19 -6.40 -19.17
N GLY A 108 9.85 -7.16 -18.30
CA GLY A 108 11.28 -7.03 -17.98
C GLY A 108 11.59 -6.26 -16.70
N ALA A 109 10.59 -5.88 -15.91
CA ALA A 109 10.80 -5.21 -14.63
C ALA A 109 11.29 -6.20 -13.54
N ARG A 110 11.90 -5.66 -12.49
CA ARG A 110 12.42 -6.42 -11.36
C ARG A 110 11.34 -6.58 -10.29
N ILE A 111 11.30 -7.74 -9.63
CA ILE A 111 10.36 -7.99 -8.53
C ILE A 111 11.15 -8.37 -7.28
N MET A 112 10.83 -7.72 -6.17
CA MET A 112 11.25 -8.10 -4.84
C MET A 112 10.04 -8.65 -4.08
N LEU A 113 10.06 -9.96 -3.84
CA LEU A 113 9.00 -10.64 -3.11
C LEU A 113 9.26 -10.57 -1.60
N ILE A 114 8.22 -10.23 -0.85
CA ILE A 114 8.24 -10.19 0.61
C ILE A 114 7.17 -11.12 1.18
N SER A 115 7.44 -11.75 2.33
CA SER A 115 6.45 -12.67 2.93
C SER A 115 5.32 -11.93 3.63
N ASP A 116 5.62 -10.81 4.29
CA ASP A 116 4.71 -10.05 5.15
C ASP A 116 5.15 -8.57 5.18
N GLY A 117 4.24 -7.67 5.59
CA GLY A 117 4.50 -6.24 5.82
C GLY A 117 4.60 -5.41 4.53
N ASP A 118 3.52 -4.72 4.16
CA ASP A 118 3.46 -3.91 2.93
C ASP A 118 3.48 -2.38 3.17
N VAL A 119 3.51 -1.91 4.42
CA VAL A 119 3.70 -0.49 4.76
C VAL A 119 5.18 -0.11 4.68
N ASN A 120 6.09 -0.94 5.21
CA ASN A 120 7.53 -0.63 5.14
C ASN A 120 8.02 -0.45 3.69
N PRO A 121 7.70 -1.34 2.73
CA PRO A 121 8.04 -1.12 1.32
C PRO A 121 7.43 0.15 0.70
N ALA A 122 6.22 0.54 1.14
CA ALA A 122 5.60 1.77 0.64
C ALA A 122 6.43 3.00 1.04
N MET A 123 7.02 2.98 2.24
CA MET A 123 7.99 3.98 2.68
C MET A 123 9.34 3.87 1.96
N GLU A 124 9.82 2.65 1.68
CA GLU A 124 11.05 2.44 0.92
C GLU A 124 10.99 3.07 -0.48
N CYS A 125 9.82 3.14 -1.13
CA CYS A 125 9.63 3.89 -2.38
C CYS A 125 10.05 5.38 -2.27
N CYS A 126 10.04 5.94 -1.06
CA CYS A 126 10.34 7.35 -0.79
C CYS A 126 11.81 7.59 -0.41
N ILE A 127 12.59 6.54 -0.19
CA ILE A 127 13.97 6.61 0.29
C ILE A 127 14.91 6.43 -0.90
N GLU A 128 15.70 7.45 -1.20
CA GLU A 128 16.72 7.34 -2.24
C GLU A 128 17.76 6.27 -1.86
N GLY A 129 18.04 5.36 -2.79
CA GLY A 129 18.95 4.24 -2.58
C GLY A 129 18.32 2.98 -2.00
N SER A 130 17.03 2.98 -1.65
CA SER A 130 16.32 1.76 -1.21
C SER A 130 16.28 0.67 -2.29
N GLY A 131 16.31 1.08 -3.56
CA GLY A 131 16.13 0.20 -4.71
C GLY A 131 14.67 -0.16 -4.99
N VAL A 132 13.71 0.38 -4.22
CA VAL A 132 12.27 0.18 -4.38
C VAL A 132 11.66 1.36 -5.14
N HIS A 133 10.87 1.07 -6.17
CA HIS A 133 10.24 2.09 -7.00
C HIS A 133 8.71 2.08 -6.91
N MET A 134 8.12 0.89 -6.73
CA MET A 134 6.68 0.69 -6.65
C MET A 134 6.34 -0.38 -5.61
N VAL A 135 5.21 -0.24 -4.93
CA VAL A 135 4.53 -1.35 -4.24
C VAL A 135 3.24 -1.66 -4.95
N VAL A 136 3.00 -2.95 -5.25
CA VAL A 136 1.84 -3.38 -6.03
C VAL A 136 1.25 -4.64 -5.42
N GLY A 137 -0.09 -4.68 -5.33
CA GLY A 137 -0.83 -5.90 -5.06
C GLY A 137 -1.90 -5.72 -4.00
N THR A 138 -2.38 -6.84 -3.47
CA THR A 138 -3.46 -6.92 -2.49
C THR A 138 -2.93 -7.31 -1.11
N GLY A 139 -3.19 -6.43 -0.14
CA GLY A 139 -2.87 -6.62 1.28
C GLY A 139 -3.99 -6.06 2.16
N GLY A 140 -3.80 -6.01 3.48
CA GLY A 140 -4.85 -5.55 4.39
C GLY A 140 -5.18 -4.06 4.20
N ALA A 141 -6.45 -3.70 4.30
CA ALA A 141 -6.93 -2.34 4.15
C ALA A 141 -6.43 -1.39 5.27
N PRO A 142 -6.39 -1.79 6.56
CA PRO A 142 -5.82 -0.96 7.62
C PRO A 142 -4.36 -0.56 7.37
N GLU A 143 -3.53 -1.49 6.90
CA GLU A 143 -2.14 -1.26 6.51
C GLU A 143 -2.07 -0.30 5.30
N GLY A 144 -3.03 -0.40 4.38
CA GLY A 144 -3.17 0.56 3.29
C GLY A 144 -3.39 2.01 3.77
N VAL A 145 -4.19 2.19 4.82
CA VAL A 145 -4.42 3.52 5.44
C VAL A 145 -3.15 4.06 6.09
N LEU A 146 -2.38 3.20 6.79
CA LEU A 146 -1.09 3.57 7.38
C LEU A 146 -0.07 3.97 6.31
N ALA A 147 0.04 3.19 5.24
CA ALA A 147 0.90 3.50 4.10
C ALA A 147 0.50 4.82 3.42
N ALA A 148 -0.81 5.04 3.21
CA ALA A 148 -1.31 6.28 2.62
C ALA A 148 -0.99 7.51 3.48
N ALA A 149 -1.18 7.41 4.80
CA ALA A 149 -0.82 8.49 5.73
C ALA A 149 0.67 8.82 5.66
N ALA A 150 1.53 7.80 5.63
CA ALA A 150 2.97 7.97 5.57
C ALA A 150 3.42 8.57 4.23
N LEU A 151 2.90 8.07 3.10
CA LEU A 151 3.17 8.58 1.75
C LEU A 151 2.74 10.03 1.58
N LYS A 152 1.57 10.40 2.12
CA LYS A 152 1.06 11.78 2.09
C LYS A 152 2.02 12.75 2.79
N CYS A 153 2.64 12.35 3.90
CA CYS A 153 3.60 13.19 4.63
C CYS A 153 4.90 13.44 3.86
N VAL A 154 5.33 12.49 3.02
CA VAL A 154 6.60 12.59 2.27
C VAL A 154 6.41 13.01 0.81
N GLY A 155 5.17 13.21 0.37
CA GLY A 155 4.84 13.61 -1.00
C GLY A 155 4.85 12.48 -2.03
N GLY A 156 4.66 11.24 -1.58
CA GLY A 156 4.42 10.09 -2.45
C GLY A 156 3.01 10.10 -3.05
N ASP A 157 2.69 9.02 -3.76
CA ASP A 157 1.37 8.83 -4.37
C ASP A 157 0.91 7.38 -4.16
N MET A 158 -0.38 7.24 -3.89
CA MET A 158 -1.01 5.95 -3.64
C MET A 158 -2.42 5.98 -4.23
N GLN A 159 -2.73 4.94 -4.99
CA GLN A 159 -4.10 4.60 -5.34
C GLN A 159 -4.42 3.24 -4.75
N ALA A 160 -5.68 3.07 -4.34
CA ALA A 160 -6.12 1.84 -3.73
C ALA A 160 -7.59 1.57 -4.03
N ARG A 161 -8.00 0.30 -3.89
CA ARG A 161 -9.41 -0.10 -4.00
C ARG A 161 -9.70 -1.20 -2.99
N LEU A 162 -10.83 -1.10 -2.29
CA LEU A 162 -11.26 -2.17 -1.41
C LEU A 162 -11.58 -3.44 -2.22
N LYS A 163 -11.22 -4.58 -1.66
CA LYS A 163 -11.43 -5.92 -2.25
C LYS A 163 -12.24 -6.77 -1.27
N PRO A 164 -13.53 -6.45 -1.07
CA PRO A 164 -14.40 -7.34 -0.29
C PRO A 164 -14.54 -8.68 -1.04
N GLU A 165 -14.34 -9.77 -0.32
CA GLU A 165 -14.45 -11.16 -0.81
C GLU A 165 -15.80 -11.78 -0.44
N THR A 166 -16.54 -11.17 0.51
CA THR A 166 -17.84 -11.68 0.99
C THR A 166 -18.95 -10.62 0.96
N GLU A 167 -20.21 -11.05 0.91
CA GLU A 167 -21.36 -10.14 1.05
C GLU A 167 -21.38 -9.42 2.41
N GLU A 168 -20.85 -10.05 3.45
CA GLU A 168 -20.75 -9.45 4.79
C GLU A 168 -19.79 -8.27 4.79
N GLU A 169 -18.64 -8.42 4.13
CA GLU A 169 -17.68 -7.35 3.93
C GLU A 169 -18.27 -6.19 3.12
N ILE A 170 -19.04 -6.48 2.07
CA ILE A 170 -19.76 -5.46 1.31
C ILE A 170 -20.76 -4.70 2.19
N ARG A 171 -21.56 -5.41 3.00
CA ARG A 171 -22.48 -4.77 3.95
C ARG A 171 -21.74 -3.87 4.94
N ARG A 172 -20.61 -4.34 5.47
CA ARG A 172 -19.77 -3.58 6.40
C ARG A 172 -19.22 -2.30 5.77
N CYS A 173 -18.80 -2.34 4.50
CA CYS A 173 -18.43 -1.14 3.75
C CYS A 173 -19.57 -0.10 3.73
N HIS A 174 -20.79 -0.52 3.41
CA HIS A 174 -21.95 0.38 3.37
C HIS A 174 -22.32 0.95 4.75
N GLU A 175 -22.25 0.15 5.81
CA GLU A 175 -22.46 0.60 7.19
C GLU A 175 -21.43 1.65 7.63
N MET A 176 -20.22 1.59 7.06
CA MET A 176 -19.13 2.54 7.29
C MET A 176 -19.18 3.76 6.34
N GLY A 177 -20.23 3.88 5.52
CA GLY A 177 -20.43 5.01 4.61
C GLY A 177 -19.72 4.89 3.25
N ILE A 178 -19.18 3.72 2.94
CA ILE A 178 -18.54 3.43 1.65
C ILE A 178 -19.61 2.90 0.70
N THR A 179 -20.10 3.76 -0.21
CA THR A 179 -21.22 3.43 -1.11
C THR A 179 -20.78 2.70 -2.37
N ASP A 180 -19.56 2.94 -2.86
CA ASP A 180 -18.98 2.25 -4.01
C ASP A 180 -17.68 1.54 -3.61
N VAL A 181 -17.73 0.21 -3.52
CA VAL A 181 -16.56 -0.61 -3.18
C VAL A 181 -15.52 -0.66 -4.31
N ASN A 182 -15.86 -0.19 -5.51
CA ASN A 182 -14.93 -0.08 -6.63
C ASN A 182 -14.28 1.30 -6.75
N GLN A 183 -14.60 2.22 -5.83
CA GLN A 183 -13.98 3.53 -5.79
C GLN A 183 -12.46 3.39 -5.65
N VAL A 184 -11.75 4.21 -6.44
CA VAL A 184 -10.31 4.44 -6.35
C VAL A 184 -10.04 5.70 -5.53
#